data_AF-A0A371PNX2-F1
#
_entry.id   AF-A0A371PNX2-F1
#
_cell.length_a   1.000
_cell.length_b   1.000
_cell.length_c   1.000
_cell.angle_alpha   90.00
_cell.angle_beta   90.00
_cell.angle_gamma   90.00
#
_symmetry.space_group_name_H-M   'P 1'
#
loop_
_entity.id
_entity.type
_entity.pdbx_description
1 polymer ?
#
loop_
_entity_poly.entity_id
_entity_poly.type
_entity_poly.pdbx_seq_one_letter_code
_entity_poly.pdbx_strand_id
1 'polypeptide(L)'
;MTTKLALQRFEETATHYIHELNQFSLEQLRQKQSDNEWSIGQMLQHLISSALYMQLRNVDQCLVPSEDPMVPRTEKTEVGVAIFSQGSFPPIRIHVPPSPQYTPEQPESKEQLIQGFYTVIQRMKDIEPTLEKVPKQNIVFHPSLGGLCAEEWFLLVEMHYRHHLLQLNRLKQGLIREAT
;
A
#
# COMPACT_ATOMS: atom_id res chain seq x y z
N MET A 1 -11.46 -4.01 -12.66
CA MET A 1 -10.56 -5.13 -12.29
C MET A 1 -11.27 -5.94 -11.22
N THR A 2 -11.28 -7.27 -11.27
CA THR A 2 -11.88 -8.09 -10.21
C THR A 2 -10.93 -8.19 -9.02
N THR A 3 -11.45 -8.51 -7.83
CA THR A 3 -10.65 -8.75 -6.61
C THR A 3 -9.65 -9.89 -6.79
N LYS A 4 -10.06 -10.99 -7.46
CA LYS A 4 -9.18 -12.12 -7.81
C LYS A 4 -8.00 -11.70 -8.69
N LEU A 5 -8.27 -10.88 -9.73
CA LEU A 5 -7.21 -10.37 -10.60
C LEU A 5 -6.30 -9.37 -9.86
N ALA A 6 -6.87 -8.56 -8.98
CA ALA A 6 -6.10 -7.65 -8.14
C ALA A 6 -5.18 -8.40 -7.17
N LEU A 7 -5.68 -9.48 -6.54
CA LEU A 7 -4.89 -10.36 -5.68
C LEU A 7 -3.71 -10.95 -6.45
N GLN A 8 -3.95 -11.53 -7.62
CA GLN A 8 -2.88 -12.11 -8.44
C GLN A 8 -1.79 -11.08 -8.78
N ARG A 9 -2.17 -9.90 -9.27
CA ARG A 9 -1.23 -8.82 -9.62
C ARG A 9 -0.47 -8.28 -8.41
N PHE A 10 -1.16 -8.17 -7.28
CA PHE A 10 -0.56 -7.80 -6.01
C PHE A 10 0.49 -8.82 -5.59
N GLU A 11 0.20 -10.13 -5.67
CA GLU A 11 1.15 -11.19 -5.34
C GLU A 11 2.40 -11.13 -6.22
N GLU A 12 2.22 -10.98 -7.53
CA GLU A 12 3.33 -10.80 -8.49
C GLU A 12 4.22 -9.61 -8.09
N THR A 13 3.61 -8.49 -7.73
CA THR A 13 4.31 -7.27 -7.31
C THR A 13 5.02 -7.45 -5.97
N ALA A 14 4.37 -8.08 -4.98
CA ALA A 14 4.94 -8.34 -3.67
C ALA A 14 6.10 -9.35 -3.74
N THR A 15 5.96 -10.41 -4.54
CA THR A 15 7.04 -11.36 -4.81
C THR A 15 8.22 -10.68 -5.52
N HIS A 16 7.96 -9.73 -6.43
CA HIS A 16 9.02 -8.94 -7.03
C HIS A 16 9.79 -8.13 -5.96
N TYR A 17 9.10 -7.44 -5.05
CA TYR A 17 9.77 -6.74 -3.93
C TYR A 17 10.61 -7.69 -3.05
N ILE A 18 10.11 -8.88 -2.75
CA ILE A 18 10.86 -9.90 -1.99
C ILE A 18 12.12 -10.34 -2.75
N HIS A 19 12.03 -10.53 -4.07
CA HIS A 19 13.19 -10.90 -4.89
C HIS A 19 14.24 -9.78 -4.90
N GLU A 20 13.80 -8.53 -5.07
CA GLU A 20 14.64 -7.34 -5.04
C GLU A 20 15.42 -7.21 -3.72
N LEU A 21 14.82 -7.55 -2.57
CA LEU A 21 15.52 -7.54 -1.28
C LEU A 21 16.78 -8.40 -1.25
N ASN A 22 16.86 -9.47 -2.05
CA ASN A 22 18.07 -10.31 -2.11
C ASN A 22 19.26 -9.59 -2.75
N GLN A 23 19.03 -8.54 -3.53
CA GLN A 23 20.06 -7.78 -4.23
C GLN A 23 20.73 -6.71 -3.36
N PHE A 24 20.17 -6.38 -2.19
CA PHE A 24 20.66 -5.30 -1.33
C PHE A 24 21.23 -5.81 -0.01
N SER A 25 22.31 -5.20 0.49
CA SER A 25 22.69 -5.32 1.90
C SER A 25 21.72 -4.52 2.79
N LEU A 26 21.70 -4.78 4.10
CA LEU A 26 20.92 -3.96 5.04
C LEU A 26 21.37 -2.49 5.03
N GLU A 27 22.67 -2.24 4.85
CA GLU A 27 23.23 -0.89 4.73
C GLU A 27 22.67 -0.17 3.51
N GLN A 28 22.66 -0.83 2.34
CA GLN A 28 22.06 -0.28 1.11
C GLN A 28 20.55 -0.04 1.25
N LEU A 29 19.84 -0.92 1.97
CA LEU A 29 18.42 -0.71 2.25
C LEU A 29 18.18 0.51 3.16
N ARG A 30 19.12 0.84 4.03
CA ARG A 30 19.03 2.00 4.94
C ARG A 30 19.56 3.29 4.35
N GLN A 31 20.33 3.21 3.27
CA GLN A 31 20.94 4.36 2.60
C GLN A 31 19.87 5.29 2.01
N LYS A 32 19.97 6.58 2.36
CA LYS A 32 19.14 7.65 1.81
C LYS A 32 19.94 8.43 0.79
N GLN A 33 19.32 8.79 -0.34
CA GLN A 33 19.94 9.64 -1.36
C GLN A 33 20.02 11.12 -0.92
N SER A 34 19.15 11.53 -0.01
CA SER A 34 19.17 12.85 0.63
C SER A 34 18.31 12.83 1.89
N ASP A 35 18.39 13.87 2.71
CA ASP A 35 17.57 13.99 3.93
C ASP A 35 16.05 13.98 3.63
N ASN A 36 15.65 14.42 2.44
CA ASN A 36 14.26 14.57 2.02
C ASN A 36 13.71 13.35 1.24
N GLU A 37 14.54 12.34 0.96
CA GLU A 37 14.12 11.13 0.25
C GLU A 37 14.13 9.93 1.19
N TRP A 38 13.17 9.03 1.02
CA TRP A 38 13.15 7.76 1.74
C TRP A 38 14.24 6.82 1.21
N SER A 39 14.79 6.00 2.09
CA SER A 39 15.56 4.82 1.67
C SER A 39 14.63 3.78 1.02
N ILE A 40 15.22 2.78 0.35
CA ILE A 40 14.45 1.63 -0.15
C ILE A 40 13.77 0.93 1.02
N GLY A 41 14.47 0.75 2.15
CA GLY A 41 13.94 0.14 3.36
C GLY A 41 12.72 0.87 3.91
N GLN A 42 12.76 2.21 3.98
CA GLN A 42 11.62 3.01 4.43
C GLN A 42 10.43 2.90 3.47
N MET A 43 10.67 2.91 2.15
CA MET A 43 9.61 2.71 1.16
C MET A 43 8.92 1.35 1.32
N LEU A 44 9.68 0.28 1.57
CA LEU A 44 9.12 -1.06 1.77
C LEU A 44 8.37 -1.18 3.11
N GLN A 45 8.89 -0.58 4.20
CA GLN A 45 8.18 -0.47 5.48
C GLN A 45 6.84 0.26 5.30
N HIS A 46 6.81 1.36 4.56
CA HIS A 46 5.58 2.10 4.24
C HIS A 46 4.54 1.20 3.58
N LEU A 47 4.93 0.42 2.56
CA LEU A 47 4.01 -0.49 1.87
C LEU A 47 3.41 -1.52 2.83
N ILE A 48 4.25 -2.16 3.66
CA ILE A 48 3.81 -3.16 4.63
C ILE A 48 2.87 -2.53 5.67
N SER A 49 3.27 -1.43 6.29
CA SER A 49 2.49 -0.77 7.34
C SER A 49 1.18 -0.19 6.82
N SER A 50 1.18 0.44 5.64
CA SER A 50 -0.04 0.98 5.03
C SER A 50 -1.04 -0.13 4.68
N ALA A 51 -0.56 -1.27 4.16
CA ALA A 51 -1.42 -2.40 3.88
C ALA A 51 -2.02 -2.98 5.16
N LEU A 52 -1.21 -3.31 6.17
CA LEU A 52 -1.68 -3.99 7.37
C LEU A 52 -2.54 -3.10 8.27
N TYR A 53 -2.10 -1.86 8.51
CA TYR A 53 -2.65 -1.03 9.59
C TYR A 53 -3.64 0.04 9.12
N MET A 54 -3.72 0.26 7.81
CA MET A 54 -4.72 1.15 7.21
C MET A 54 -5.64 0.38 6.27
N GLN A 55 -5.12 -0.13 5.16
CA GLN A 55 -5.96 -0.64 4.07
C GLN A 55 -6.75 -1.88 4.50
N LEU A 56 -6.06 -2.94 4.93
CA LEU A 56 -6.70 -4.20 5.32
C LEU A 56 -7.43 -4.10 6.65
N ARG A 57 -6.95 -3.27 7.59
CA ARG A 57 -7.71 -2.93 8.79
C ARG A 57 -9.05 -2.28 8.46
N ASN A 58 -9.08 -1.38 7.48
CA ASN A 58 -10.33 -0.72 7.08
C ASN A 58 -11.23 -1.64 6.25
N VAL A 59 -10.67 -2.66 5.56
CA VAL A 59 -11.49 -3.77 5.05
C VAL A 59 -12.20 -4.46 6.21
N ASP A 60 -11.49 -4.86 7.27
CA ASP A 60 -12.10 -5.52 8.44
C ASP A 60 -13.21 -4.65 9.04
N GLN A 61 -13.01 -3.33 9.13
CA GLN A 61 -14.04 -2.40 9.62
C GLN A 61 -15.28 -2.35 8.72
N CYS A 62 -15.12 -2.49 7.40
CA CYS A 62 -16.26 -2.58 6.49
C CYS A 62 -17.05 -3.89 6.66
N LEU A 63 -16.42 -4.95 7.18
CA LEU A 63 -17.07 -6.25 7.46
C LEU A 63 -17.95 -6.19 8.71
N VAL A 64 -17.71 -5.26 9.63
CA VAL A 64 -18.53 -5.09 10.83
C VAL A 64 -19.84 -4.40 10.43
N PRO A 65 -21.02 -4.99 10.75
CA PRO A 65 -22.30 -4.34 10.52
C PRO A 65 -22.35 -2.97 11.21
N SER A 66 -22.76 -1.93 10.48
CA SER A 66 -22.96 -0.61 11.09
C SER A 66 -24.15 -0.67 12.05
N GLU A 67 -23.95 -0.21 13.29
CA GLU A 67 -25.02 -0.13 14.31
C GLU A 67 -26.01 1.01 14.03
N ASP A 68 -25.67 1.97 13.17
CA ASP A 68 -26.50 3.12 12.83
C ASP A 68 -26.61 3.36 11.31
N PRO A 69 -27.70 2.88 10.67
CA PRO A 69 -27.92 3.05 9.23
C PRO A 69 -28.20 4.51 8.80
N MET A 70 -28.32 5.47 9.73
CA MET A 70 -28.68 6.86 9.46
C MET A 70 -27.48 7.83 9.37
N VAL A 71 -26.25 7.36 9.63
CA VAL A 71 -25.05 8.21 9.46
C VAL A 71 -24.84 8.49 7.97
N PRO A 72 -24.74 9.78 7.55
CA PRO A 72 -24.45 10.13 6.17
C PRO A 72 -23.15 9.46 5.72
N ARG A 73 -23.28 8.56 4.75
CA ARG A 73 -22.13 7.89 4.14
C ARG A 73 -21.43 8.94 3.29
N THR A 74 -20.39 9.57 3.83
CA THR A 74 -19.62 10.61 3.12
C THR A 74 -19.13 10.08 1.78
N GLU A 75 -19.42 10.81 0.71
CA GLU A 75 -19.08 10.42 -0.65
C GLU A 75 -17.56 10.33 -0.87
N LYS A 76 -17.16 9.69 -1.97
CA LYS A 76 -15.77 9.77 -2.43
C LYS A 76 -15.45 11.19 -2.82
N THR A 77 -14.20 11.60 -2.56
CA THR A 77 -13.69 12.85 -3.11
C THR A 77 -13.52 12.74 -4.63
N GLU A 78 -13.38 13.86 -5.33
CA GLU A 78 -13.06 13.86 -6.77
C GLU A 78 -11.79 13.05 -7.08
N VAL A 79 -10.78 13.13 -6.21
CA VAL A 79 -9.54 12.36 -6.31
C VAL A 79 -9.81 10.86 -6.14
N GLY A 80 -10.66 10.48 -5.18
CA GLY A 80 -11.11 9.10 -5.00
C GLY A 80 -11.81 8.56 -6.25
N VAL A 81 -12.78 9.32 -6.78
CA VAL A 81 -13.49 8.97 -8.02
C VAL A 81 -12.50 8.77 -9.17
N ALA A 82 -11.53 9.67 -9.34
CA ALA A 82 -10.53 9.56 -10.40
C ALA A 82 -9.64 8.31 -10.27
N ILE A 83 -9.11 8.02 -9.07
CA ILE A 83 -8.24 6.85 -8.83
C ILE A 83 -8.99 5.54 -9.11
N PHE A 84 -10.23 5.39 -8.63
CA PHE A 84 -11.00 4.17 -8.85
C PHE A 84 -11.52 4.05 -10.29
N SER A 85 -11.85 5.16 -10.95
CA SER A 85 -12.21 5.15 -12.38
C SER A 85 -11.02 4.77 -13.27
N GLN A 86 -9.82 5.24 -12.93
CA GLN A 86 -8.59 4.89 -13.65
C GLN A 86 -8.06 3.50 -13.27
N GLY A 87 -8.37 3.02 -12.07
CA GLY A 87 -7.82 1.80 -11.50
C GLY A 87 -6.33 1.91 -11.12
N SER A 88 -5.84 3.13 -10.87
CA SER A 88 -4.44 3.36 -10.49
C SER A 88 -4.22 4.74 -9.87
N PHE A 89 -3.16 4.87 -9.06
CA PHE A 89 -2.57 6.18 -8.79
C PHE A 89 -1.92 6.76 -10.05
N PRO A 90 -1.92 8.09 -10.23
CA PRO A 90 -1.23 8.72 -11.35
C PRO A 90 0.29 8.43 -11.28
N PRO A 91 0.99 8.29 -12.43
CA PRO A 91 2.41 7.96 -12.48
C PRO A 91 3.31 9.18 -12.20
N ILE A 92 2.97 9.95 -11.16
CA ILE A 92 3.69 11.14 -10.72
C ILE A 92 4.24 10.93 -9.31
N ARG A 93 5.21 11.75 -8.91
CA ARG A 93 5.70 11.71 -7.52
C ARG A 93 4.64 12.32 -6.61
N ILE A 94 4.12 11.51 -5.69
CA ILE A 94 3.29 12.00 -4.59
C ILE A 94 4.24 12.35 -3.45
N HIS A 95 4.32 13.64 -3.11
CA HIS A 95 5.13 14.11 -2.00
C HIS A 95 4.23 14.49 -0.83
N VAL A 96 4.37 13.76 0.27
CA VAL A 96 3.76 14.11 1.56
C VAL A 96 4.88 14.70 2.41
N PRO A 97 4.68 15.90 3.00
CA PRO A 97 5.68 16.50 3.88
C PRO A 97 6.11 15.52 4.99
N PRO A 98 7.40 15.45 5.33
CA PRO A 98 7.88 14.57 6.39
C PRO A 98 7.20 14.90 7.72
N SER A 99 6.67 13.88 8.39
CA SER A 99 6.28 13.96 9.80
C SER A 99 6.65 12.65 10.50
N PRO A 100 6.70 12.60 11.85
CA PRO A 100 6.89 11.34 12.58
C PRO A 100 5.82 10.29 12.25
N GLN A 101 4.62 10.71 11.86
CA GLN A 101 3.52 9.81 11.47
C GLN A 101 3.61 9.33 10.02
N TYR A 102 4.27 10.10 9.14
CA TYR A 102 4.35 9.80 7.71
C TYR A 102 5.73 9.31 7.24
N THR A 103 6.79 9.55 8.00
CA THR A 103 8.14 9.06 7.68
C THR A 103 8.30 7.68 8.30
N PRO A 104 8.40 6.60 7.50
CA PRO A 104 8.60 5.26 8.04
C PRO A 104 9.94 5.16 8.74
N GLU A 105 10.02 4.35 9.78
CA GLU A 105 11.31 4.00 10.38
C GLU A 105 12.13 3.14 9.41
N GLN A 106 13.46 3.15 9.60
CA GLN A 106 14.34 2.24 8.86
C GLN A 106 14.06 0.79 9.28
N PRO A 107 14.19 -0.19 8.37
CA PRO A 107 14.00 -1.60 8.71
C PRO A 107 15.08 -2.05 9.68
N GLU A 108 14.72 -2.84 10.69
CA GLU A 108 15.62 -3.48 11.65
C GLU A 108 16.48 -4.54 10.98
N SER A 109 15.90 -5.30 10.05
CA SER A 109 16.58 -6.35 9.28
C SER A 109 15.91 -6.57 7.91
N LYS A 110 16.58 -7.33 7.03
CA LYS A 110 15.99 -7.74 5.76
C LYS A 110 14.84 -8.73 6.00
N GLU A 111 15.01 -9.60 6.98
CA GLU A 111 14.06 -10.63 7.37
C GLU A 111 12.74 -10.02 7.86
N GLN A 112 12.79 -8.88 8.56
CA GLN A 112 11.61 -8.11 8.95
C GLN A 112 10.77 -7.72 7.72
N LEU A 113 11.41 -7.19 6.67
CA LEU A 113 10.72 -6.79 5.45
C LEU A 113 10.13 -8.00 4.72
N ILE A 114 10.89 -9.09 4.60
CA ILE A 114 10.44 -10.33 3.95
C ILE A 114 9.20 -10.89 4.67
N GLN A 115 9.25 -10.99 6.01
CA GLN A 115 8.13 -11.48 6.81
C GLN A 115 6.92 -10.54 6.74
N GLY A 116 7.16 -9.23 6.72
CA GLY A 116 6.12 -8.23 6.52
C GLY A 116 5.38 -8.44 5.18
N PHE A 117 6.09 -8.64 4.07
CA PHE A 117 5.44 -8.92 2.78
C PHE A 117 4.67 -10.24 2.78
N TYR A 118 5.21 -11.31 3.34
CA TYR A 118 4.46 -12.58 3.47
C TYR A 118 3.20 -12.43 4.32
N THR A 119 3.25 -11.61 5.37
CA THR A 119 2.08 -11.30 6.22
C THR A 119 1.00 -10.58 5.42
N VAL A 120 1.37 -9.57 4.61
CA VAL A 120 0.42 -8.87 3.74
C VAL A 120 -0.17 -9.82 2.69
N ILE A 121 0.66 -10.66 2.05
CA ILE A 121 0.20 -11.66 1.07
C ILE A 121 -0.83 -12.59 1.70
N GLN A 122 -0.55 -13.14 2.88
CA GLN A 122 -1.48 -14.03 3.54
C GLN A 122 -2.79 -13.31 3.88
N ARG A 123 -2.71 -12.08 4.44
CA ARG A 123 -3.90 -11.29 4.77
C ARG A 123 -4.76 -10.96 3.55
N MET A 124 -4.14 -10.62 2.41
CA MET A 124 -4.85 -10.40 1.15
C MET A 124 -5.58 -11.67 0.68
N LYS A 125 -4.94 -12.84 0.76
CA LYS A 125 -5.56 -14.14 0.44
C LYS A 125 -6.74 -14.47 1.33
N ASP A 126 -6.62 -14.22 2.63
CA ASP A 126 -7.66 -14.53 3.60
C ASP A 126 -8.89 -13.63 3.40
N ILE A 127 -8.66 -12.36 3.05
CA ILE A 127 -9.72 -11.36 2.87
C ILE A 127 -10.47 -11.52 1.56
N GLU A 128 -9.79 -11.79 0.44
CA GLU A 128 -10.40 -11.84 -0.90
C GLU A 128 -11.73 -12.62 -0.97
N PRO A 129 -11.84 -13.88 -0.49
CA PRO A 129 -13.08 -14.65 -0.58
C PRO A 129 -14.21 -14.11 0.31
N THR A 130 -13.92 -13.24 1.28
CA THR A 130 -14.93 -12.65 2.17
C THR A 130 -15.66 -11.48 1.50
N LEU A 131 -15.03 -10.82 0.52
CA LEU A 131 -15.51 -9.57 -0.09
C LEU A 131 -16.83 -9.74 -0.86
N GLU A 132 -17.07 -10.91 -1.46
CA GLU A 132 -18.31 -11.21 -2.19
C GLU A 132 -19.58 -11.08 -1.30
N LYS A 133 -19.43 -11.22 0.01
CA LYS A 133 -20.53 -11.24 0.99
C LYS A 133 -20.79 -9.86 1.63
N VAL A 134 -19.99 -8.85 1.32
CA VAL A 134 -19.99 -7.57 2.02
C VAL A 134 -20.90 -6.58 1.32
N PRO A 135 -21.88 -5.98 2.02
CA PRO A 135 -22.68 -4.91 1.46
C PRO A 135 -21.79 -3.72 1.05
N LYS A 136 -21.84 -3.32 -0.23
CA LYS A 136 -21.05 -2.20 -0.77
C LYS A 136 -21.36 -0.86 -0.10
N GLN A 137 -22.47 -0.79 0.62
CA GLN A 137 -22.84 0.41 1.35
C GLN A 137 -21.88 0.61 2.52
N ASN A 138 -21.34 -0.43 3.16
CA ASN A 138 -20.45 -0.28 4.32
C ASN A 138 -19.16 0.40 3.88
N ILE A 139 -18.98 1.65 4.31
CA ILE A 139 -17.84 2.49 3.93
C ILE A 139 -17.05 2.92 5.17
N VAL A 140 -15.74 3.02 4.98
CA VAL A 140 -14.79 3.59 5.95
C VAL A 140 -14.03 4.72 5.24
N PHE A 141 -13.85 5.84 5.94
CA PHE A 141 -13.31 7.06 5.38
C PHE A 141 -11.79 6.99 5.19
N HIS A 142 -11.33 7.29 3.98
CA HIS A 142 -9.92 7.58 3.69
C HIS A 142 -9.70 9.10 3.66
N PRO A 143 -8.66 9.65 4.34
CA PRO A 143 -8.41 11.09 4.42
C PRO A 143 -8.44 11.84 3.07
N SER A 144 -7.78 11.29 2.05
CA SER A 144 -7.74 11.90 0.71
C SER A 144 -8.81 11.42 -0.27
N LEU A 145 -9.33 10.19 -0.13
CA LEU A 145 -10.16 9.53 -1.15
C LEU A 145 -11.65 9.53 -0.80
N GLY A 146 -12.01 9.89 0.43
CA GLY A 146 -13.38 9.88 0.92
C GLY A 146 -13.86 8.48 1.32
N GLY A 147 -15.17 8.23 1.21
CA GLY A 147 -15.79 6.98 1.62
C GLY A 147 -15.47 5.80 0.69
N LEU A 148 -14.76 4.80 1.21
CA LEU A 148 -14.40 3.58 0.47
C LEU A 148 -15.06 2.35 1.08
N CYS A 149 -15.60 1.47 0.24
CA CYS A 149 -16.11 0.17 0.67
C CYS A 149 -14.99 -0.88 0.78
N ALA A 150 -15.32 -2.07 1.30
CA ALA A 150 -14.37 -3.17 1.48
C ALA A 150 -13.61 -3.53 0.18
N GLU A 151 -14.33 -3.62 -0.95
CA GLU A 151 -13.74 -3.92 -2.26
C GLU A 151 -12.73 -2.84 -2.68
N GLU A 152 -13.07 -1.58 -2.44
CA GLU A 152 -12.22 -0.44 -2.82
C GLU A 152 -10.96 -0.34 -1.95
N TRP A 153 -11.09 -0.56 -0.64
CA TRP A 153 -9.93 -0.67 0.26
C TRP A 153 -8.99 -1.81 -0.14
N PHE A 154 -9.55 -2.95 -0.55
CA PHE A 154 -8.78 -4.08 -1.03
C PHE A 154 -8.04 -3.77 -2.35
N LEU A 155 -8.75 -3.20 -3.32
CA LEU A 155 -8.16 -2.80 -4.61
C LEU A 155 -7.07 -1.73 -4.44
N LEU A 156 -7.20 -0.86 -3.44
CA LEU A 156 -6.21 0.18 -3.14
C LEU A 156 -4.84 -0.40 -2.78
N VAL A 157 -4.78 -1.59 -2.17
CA VAL A 157 -3.52 -2.28 -1.86
C VAL A 157 -2.73 -2.58 -3.14
N GLU A 158 -3.38 -3.18 -4.14
CA GLU A 158 -2.75 -3.47 -5.44
C GLU A 158 -2.27 -2.18 -6.11
N MET A 159 -3.13 -1.16 -6.19
CA MET A 159 -2.80 0.09 -6.85
C MET A 159 -1.60 0.77 -6.18
N HIS A 160 -1.55 0.74 -4.85
CA HIS A 160 -0.49 1.34 -4.05
C HIS A 160 0.85 0.62 -4.26
N TYR A 161 0.84 -0.71 -4.19
CA TYR A 161 2.04 -1.53 -4.41
C TYR A 161 2.59 -1.34 -5.82
N ARG A 162 1.73 -1.35 -6.85
CA ARG A 162 2.14 -1.12 -8.24
C ARG A 162 2.68 0.28 -8.47
N HIS A 163 2.07 1.31 -7.85
CA HIS A 163 2.56 2.70 -7.96
C HIS A 163 4.01 2.82 -7.43
N HIS A 164 4.32 2.19 -6.30
CA HIS A 164 5.65 2.29 -5.69
C HIS A 164 6.77 1.57 -6.45
N LEU A 165 6.47 0.80 -7.51
CA LEU A 165 7.51 0.32 -8.44
C LEU A 165 8.25 1.48 -9.09
N LEU A 166 7.58 2.60 -9.35
CA LEU A 166 8.20 3.82 -9.87
C LEU A 166 9.20 4.42 -8.88
N GLN A 167 8.86 4.43 -7.59
CA GLN A 167 9.75 4.92 -6.55
C GLN A 167 10.92 3.97 -6.33
N LEU A 168 10.69 2.65 -6.30
CA LEU A 168 11.77 1.66 -6.21
C LEU A 168 12.80 1.86 -7.33
N ASN A 169 12.34 1.94 -8.58
CA ASN A 169 13.23 2.13 -9.73
C ASN A 169 14.09 3.39 -9.61
N ARG A 170 13.50 4.50 -9.16
CA ARG A 170 14.25 5.75 -8.90
C ARG A 170 15.28 5.57 -7.78
N LEU A 171 14.89 4.93 -6.68
CA LEU A 171 15.76 4.72 -5.53
C LEU A 171 16.96 3.83 -5.89
N LYS A 172 16.73 2.76 -6.66
CA LYS A 172 17.77 1.89 -7.22
C LYS A 172 18.77 2.66 -8.09
N GLN A 173 18.28 3.52 -8.98
CA GLN A 173 19.14 4.31 -9.87
C GLN A 173 20.08 5.25 -9.12
N GLY A 174 19.65 5.84 -8.00
CA GLY A 174 20.54 6.71 -7.23
C GLY A 174 21.62 5.94 -6.47
N LEU A 175 21.34 4.72 -5.99
CA LEU A 175 22.38 3.87 -5.38
C LEU A 175 23.49 3.51 -6.38
N ILE A 176 23.14 3.26 -7.64
CA ILE A 176 24.12 2.96 -8.69
C ILE A 176 25.02 4.17 -8.96
N ARG A 177 24.43 5.37 -9.03
CA ARG A 177 25.18 6.62 -9.32
C ARG A 177 26.18 6.98 -8.23
N GLU A 178 25.93 6.60 -6.98
CA GLU A 178 26.88 6.84 -5.87
C GLU A 178 28.04 5.84 -5.87
N ALA A 179 27.90 4.69 -6.55
CA ALA A 179 28.92 3.65 -6.63
C ALA A 179 29.89 3.80 -7.83
N THR A 180 29.62 4.74 -8.74
CA THR A 180 30.42 5.04 -9.95
C THR A 180 31.10 6.39 -9.86
#